data_AF-A0AA50E1C8-F1
#
_entry.id   AF-A0AA50E1C8-F1
#
_cell.length_a   1.000
_cell.length_b   1.000
_cell.length_c   1.000
_cell.angle_alpha   90.00
_cell.angle_beta   90.00
_cell.angle_gamma   90.00
#
_symmetry.space_group_name_H-M   'P 1'
#
loop_
_entity.id
_entity.type
_entity.pdbx_description
1 polymer ?
#
loop_
_entity_poly.entity_id
_entity_poly.type
_entity_poly.pdbx_seq_one_letter_code
_entity_poly.pdbx_strand_id
1 'polypeptide(L)'
;MAGINPDAKIVPFRGEYYELKPEKRYLVKGLIYPVPNPAFPFLGVHFTRMIDGSIHAGPNAVLSLKREGYRKTDFDWGDFTEVMAYAGFWKLVGKHWQEGLQEVIRSFSKAAFVRSLQELIPEVTADDILPNPAGVRAQALKNDGALVEDFLIVPGPNSLQVLNAPSPAATASLEIGQAIAAQVPAL
;
A
#
# COMPACT_ATOMS: atom_id res chain seq x y z
N MET A 1 -4.24 14.55 17.48
CA MET A 1 -3.83 13.31 18.17
C MET A 1 -3.52 13.64 19.62
N ALA A 2 -4.44 13.51 20.58
CA ALA A 2 -4.18 13.53 22.04
C ALA A 2 -3.02 14.42 22.60
N GLY A 3 -2.74 15.59 22.00
CA GLY A 3 -1.59 16.45 22.33
C GLY A 3 -0.20 16.01 21.83
N ILE A 4 -0.06 14.92 21.07
CA ILE A 4 1.24 14.38 20.61
C ILE A 4 1.55 14.81 19.18
N ASN A 5 2.78 15.26 18.93
CA ASN A 5 3.33 15.44 17.59
C ASN A 5 4.23 14.24 17.22
N PRO A 6 3.81 13.38 16.27
CA PRO A 6 4.56 12.19 15.90
C PRO A 6 5.63 12.42 14.83
N ASP A 7 5.85 13.68 14.40
CA ASP A 7 6.76 14.06 13.30
C ASP A 7 6.52 13.31 11.97
N ALA A 8 5.32 12.74 11.83
CA ALA A 8 4.87 12.01 10.66
C ALA A 8 3.37 12.26 10.43
N LYS A 9 2.94 12.11 9.19
CA LYS A 9 1.53 12.19 8.79
C LYS A 9 1.13 10.96 7.99
N ILE A 10 -0.12 10.53 8.15
CA ILE A 10 -0.67 9.44 7.37
C ILE A 10 -1.04 9.94 5.98
N VAL A 11 -0.45 9.31 4.95
CA VAL A 11 -0.78 9.52 3.55
C VAL A 11 -1.40 8.22 3.02
N PRO A 12 -2.63 8.26 2.47
CA PRO A 12 -3.31 7.06 2.02
C PRO A 12 -2.83 6.66 0.61
N PHE A 13 -2.32 5.44 0.47
CA PHE A 13 -1.97 4.85 -0.83
C PHE A 13 -2.92 3.72 -1.17
N ARG A 14 -3.67 3.86 -2.27
CA ARG A 14 -4.53 2.81 -2.81
C ARG A 14 -3.70 1.81 -3.62
N GLY A 15 -3.89 0.53 -3.33
CA GLY A 15 -3.39 -0.57 -4.13
C GLY A 15 -4.52 -1.27 -4.86
N GLU A 16 -4.47 -1.25 -6.19
CA GLU A 16 -5.50 -1.79 -7.07
C GLU A 16 -5.12 -3.21 -7.51
N TYR A 17 -6.11 -4.09 -7.50
CA TYR A 17 -5.93 -5.49 -7.85
C TYR A 17 -6.80 -5.86 -9.05
N TYR A 18 -6.33 -6.86 -9.78
CA TYR A 18 -7.16 -7.69 -10.63
C TYR A 18 -7.19 -9.12 -10.09
N GLU A 19 -8.15 -9.92 -10.54
CA GLU A 19 -8.17 -11.36 -10.35
C GLU A 19 -7.94 -12.05 -11.70
N LEU A 20 -7.14 -13.12 -11.70
CA LEU A 20 -6.97 -13.96 -12.88
C LEU A 20 -8.20 -14.86 -13.08
N LYS A 21 -8.72 -14.90 -14.31
CA LYS A 21 -9.86 -15.74 -14.68
C LYS A 21 -9.64 -17.21 -14.31
N PRO A 22 -10.69 -17.97 -13.93
CA PRO A 22 -10.59 -19.36 -13.53
C PRO A 22 -9.77 -20.25 -14.48
N GLU A 23 -9.98 -20.09 -15.79
CA GLU A 23 -9.32 -20.86 -16.85
C GLU A 23 -7.81 -20.59 -16.97
N LYS A 24 -7.29 -19.51 -16.37
CA LYS A 24 -5.87 -19.13 -16.40
C LYS A 24 -5.15 -19.37 -15.07
N ARG A 25 -5.88 -19.77 -14.02
CA ARG A 25 -5.32 -19.99 -12.67
C ARG A 25 -4.14 -20.98 -12.64
N TYR A 26 -4.06 -21.89 -13.61
CA TYR A 26 -2.95 -22.85 -13.73
C TYR A 26 -1.57 -22.20 -13.92
N LEU A 27 -1.51 -20.95 -14.38
CA LEU A 27 -0.27 -20.19 -14.58
C LEU A 27 0.44 -19.89 -13.26
N VAL A 28 -0.28 -19.88 -12.13
CA VAL A 28 0.26 -19.49 -10.82
C VAL A 28 0.03 -20.61 -9.81
N LYS A 29 1.11 -21.29 -9.43
CA LYS A 29 1.06 -22.40 -8.46
C LYS A 29 1.34 -21.96 -7.01
N GLY A 30 1.83 -20.74 -6.81
CA GLY A 30 2.22 -20.17 -5.52
C GLY A 30 2.35 -18.65 -5.58
N LEU A 31 3.07 -18.06 -4.63
CA LEU A 31 3.36 -16.63 -4.62
C LEU A 31 4.45 -16.28 -5.65
N ILE A 32 4.24 -15.24 -6.46
CA ILE A 32 5.22 -14.79 -7.46
C ILE A 32 5.43 -13.28 -7.28
N TYR A 33 6.63 -12.90 -6.85
CA TYR A 33 7.03 -11.52 -6.62
C TYR A 33 8.18 -11.12 -7.53
N PRO A 34 8.23 -9.86 -8.00
CA PRO A 34 9.43 -9.33 -8.63
C PRO A 34 10.56 -9.20 -7.60
N VAL A 35 11.79 -9.08 -8.09
CA VAL A 35 12.92 -8.71 -7.23
C VAL A 35 12.67 -7.31 -6.66
N PRO A 36 12.76 -7.11 -5.33
CA PRO A 36 12.49 -5.81 -4.72
C PRO A 36 13.42 -4.72 -5.25
N ASN A 37 12.88 -3.54 -5.51
CA ASN A 37 13.67 -2.34 -5.75
C ASN A 37 14.03 -1.71 -4.39
N PRO A 38 15.32 -1.60 -4.01
CA PRO A 38 15.71 -0.99 -2.73
C PRO A 38 15.29 0.49 -2.60
N ALA A 39 15.12 1.21 -3.71
CA ALA A 39 14.62 2.57 -3.69
C ALA A 39 13.10 2.63 -3.46
N PHE A 40 12.39 1.52 -3.68
CA PHE A 40 10.93 1.40 -3.53
C PHE A 40 10.50 -0.06 -3.27
N PRO A 41 10.54 -0.53 -2.02
CA PRO A 41 10.24 -1.92 -1.70
C PRO A 41 8.76 -2.30 -1.91
N PHE A 42 7.87 -1.32 -2.10
CA PHE A 42 6.42 -1.54 -2.22
C PHE A 42 5.87 -1.40 -3.65
N LEU A 43 6.74 -1.15 -4.64
CA LEU A 43 6.34 -0.88 -6.02
C LEU A 43 6.52 -2.13 -6.89
N GLY A 44 5.48 -2.49 -7.63
CA GLY A 44 5.48 -3.66 -8.51
C GLY A 44 4.30 -4.57 -8.23
N VAL A 45 3.74 -5.11 -9.31
CA VAL A 45 2.65 -6.07 -9.25
C VAL A 45 3.19 -7.46 -8.95
N HIS A 46 2.40 -8.27 -8.24
CA HIS A 46 2.74 -9.65 -7.93
C HIS A 46 1.51 -10.54 -8.12
N PHE A 47 1.71 -11.85 -8.12
CA PHE A 47 0.61 -12.83 -8.11
C PHE A 47 0.53 -13.52 -6.76
N THR A 48 -0.66 -13.46 -6.16
CA THR A 48 -0.96 -14.09 -4.87
C THR A 48 -2.06 -15.12 -5.05
N ARG A 49 -1.78 -16.36 -4.71
CA ARG A 49 -2.78 -17.43 -4.65
C ARG A 49 -3.51 -17.35 -3.30
N MET A 50 -4.81 -17.11 -3.36
CA MET A 50 -5.68 -17.00 -2.19
C MET A 50 -6.10 -18.37 -1.68
N ILE A 51 -6.64 -18.42 -0.45
CA ILE A 51 -7.07 -19.66 0.21
C ILE A 51 -8.22 -20.38 -0.52
N ASP A 52 -9.05 -19.63 -1.24
CA ASP A 52 -10.17 -20.15 -2.05
C ASP A 52 -9.71 -20.59 -3.46
N GLY A 53 -8.41 -20.48 -3.74
CA GLY A 53 -7.82 -20.81 -5.02
C GLY A 53 -7.94 -19.72 -6.09
N SER A 54 -8.56 -18.57 -5.80
CA SER A 54 -8.46 -17.38 -6.66
C SER A 54 -7.02 -16.85 -6.70
N ILE A 55 -6.68 -16.11 -7.75
CA ILE A 55 -5.35 -15.54 -7.92
C ILE A 55 -5.50 -14.04 -8.10
N HIS A 56 -5.02 -13.30 -7.11
CA HIS A 56 -4.96 -11.84 -7.15
C HIS A 56 -3.67 -11.41 -7.85
N ALA A 57 -3.80 -10.44 -8.76
CA ALA A 57 -2.72 -9.83 -9.51
C ALA A 57 -2.63 -8.34 -9.12
N GLY A 58 -1.51 -7.93 -8.53
CA GLY A 58 -1.32 -6.61 -7.95
C GLY A 58 -0.69 -6.67 -6.55
N PRO A 59 -0.76 -5.59 -5.75
CA PRO A 59 -1.30 -4.30 -6.11
C PRO A 59 -0.26 -3.41 -6.80
N ASN A 60 -0.75 -2.39 -7.52
CA ASN A 60 0.03 -1.18 -7.78
C ASN A 60 0.01 -0.26 -6.52
N ALA A 61 0.58 0.95 -6.59
CA ALA A 61 0.56 1.89 -5.48
C ALA A 61 0.35 3.33 -5.96
N VAL A 62 -0.88 3.84 -5.79
CA VAL A 62 -1.25 5.20 -6.19
C VAL A 62 -1.76 6.00 -4.99
N LEU A 63 -1.57 7.33 -5.03
CA LEU A 63 -2.16 8.21 -4.02
C LEU A 63 -3.69 8.09 -4.02
N SER A 64 -4.28 7.86 -2.86
CA SER A 64 -5.72 7.97 -2.65
C SER A 64 -6.08 9.40 -2.25
N LEU A 65 -7.16 9.95 -2.79
CA LEU A 65 -7.63 11.31 -2.46
C LEU A 65 -8.64 11.33 -1.31
N LYS A 66 -8.73 10.21 -0.60
CA LYS A 66 -9.54 9.96 0.60
C LYS A 66 -8.89 8.85 1.42
N ARG A 67 -8.88 8.97 2.75
CA ARG A 67 -8.33 7.97 3.69
C ARG A 67 -8.92 6.58 3.50
N GLU A 68 -10.21 6.51 3.19
CA GLU A 68 -10.97 5.30 2.86
C GLU A 68 -11.45 5.34 1.40
N GLY A 69 -10.58 5.78 0.48
CA GLY A 69 -10.88 5.89 -0.95
C GLY A 69 -10.60 4.59 -1.71
N TYR A 70 -11.50 3.62 -1.63
CA TYR A 70 -11.35 2.33 -2.30
C TYR A 70 -11.63 2.36 -3.80
N ARG A 71 -12.27 3.42 -4.31
CA ARG A 71 -12.54 3.62 -5.74
C ARG A 71 -11.69 4.77 -6.29
N LYS A 72 -11.42 4.74 -7.60
CA LYS A 72 -10.65 5.78 -8.32
C LYS A 72 -11.25 7.17 -8.21
N THR A 73 -12.57 7.24 -8.08
CA THR A 73 -13.35 8.48 -7.99
C THR A 73 -13.64 8.91 -6.56
N ASP A 74 -13.22 8.14 -5.55
CA ASP A 74 -13.41 8.54 -4.16
C ASP A 74 -12.50 9.72 -3.83
N PHE A 75 -13.11 10.79 -3.37
CA PHE A 75 -12.46 12.06 -3.12
C PHE A 75 -13.03 12.69 -1.87
N ASP A 76 -12.16 13.25 -1.03
CA ASP A 76 -12.52 14.07 0.12
C ASP A 76 -11.65 15.33 0.15
N TRP A 77 -12.28 16.51 0.22
CA TRP A 77 -11.55 17.79 0.20
C TRP A 77 -10.68 17.97 1.44
N GLY A 78 -11.11 17.49 2.61
CA GLY A 78 -10.35 17.58 3.85
C GLY A 78 -9.08 16.73 3.78
N ASP A 79 -9.23 15.45 3.44
CA ASP A 79 -8.10 14.53 3.28
C ASP A 79 -7.12 15.01 2.21
N PHE A 80 -7.64 15.46 1.07
CA PHE A 80 -6.83 16.01 -0.03
C PHE A 80 -6.01 17.21 0.43
N THR A 81 -6.65 18.23 1.01
CA THR A 81 -5.96 19.43 1.47
C THR A 81 -4.93 19.12 2.57
N GLU A 82 -5.22 18.15 3.44
CA GLU A 82 -4.31 17.74 4.50
C GLU A 82 -3.01 17.11 3.97
N VAL A 83 -3.10 16.30 2.91
CA VAL A 83 -1.94 15.71 2.21
C VAL A 83 -1.19 16.78 1.43
N MET A 84 -1.89 17.61 0.66
CA MET A 84 -1.26 18.62 -0.20
C MET A 84 -0.58 19.74 0.58
N ALA A 85 -1.09 20.09 1.77
CA ALA A 85 -0.45 21.05 2.67
C ALA A 85 0.78 20.47 3.40
N TYR A 86 1.05 19.17 3.28
CA TYR A 86 2.14 18.52 3.99
C TYR A 86 3.45 18.58 3.21
N ALA A 87 4.44 19.32 3.71
CA ALA A 87 5.73 19.48 3.04
C ALA A 87 6.49 18.16 2.79
N GLY A 88 6.32 17.17 3.68
CA GLY A 88 6.90 15.83 3.50
C GLY A 88 6.40 15.14 2.23
N PHE A 89 5.13 15.35 1.86
CA PHE A 89 4.55 14.78 0.64
C PHE A 89 5.25 15.29 -0.62
N TRP A 90 5.50 16.59 -0.72
CA TRP A 90 6.21 17.17 -1.87
C TRP A 90 7.67 16.72 -1.97
N LYS A 91 8.32 16.48 -0.84
CA LYS A 91 9.68 15.90 -0.82
C LYS A 91 9.68 14.46 -1.33
N LEU A 92 8.68 13.66 -0.94
CA LEU A 92 8.50 12.30 -1.46
C LEU A 92 8.27 12.34 -2.99
N VAL A 93 7.32 13.15 -3.45
CA VAL A 93 7.01 13.30 -4.88
C VAL A 93 8.23 13.76 -5.65
N GLY A 94 8.98 14.75 -5.17
CA GLY A 94 10.18 15.26 -5.84
C GLY A 94 11.27 14.20 -6.01
N LYS A 95 11.45 13.32 -5.02
CA LYS A 95 12.41 12.21 -5.09
C LYS A 95 11.98 11.10 -6.07
N HIS A 96 10.67 10.96 -6.32
CA HIS A 96 10.07 9.73 -6.88
C HIS A 96 9.00 10.00 -7.95
N TRP A 97 9.11 11.12 -8.66
CA TRP A 97 8.07 11.57 -9.57
C TRP A 97 7.92 10.65 -10.78
N GLN A 98 9.02 10.01 -11.23
CA GLN A 98 9.01 9.12 -12.39
C GLN A 98 8.22 7.85 -12.09
N GLU A 99 8.48 7.23 -10.94
CA GLU A 99 7.79 6.05 -10.46
C GLU A 99 6.32 6.38 -10.17
N GLY A 100 6.04 7.51 -9.50
CA GLY A 100 4.68 7.96 -9.24
C GLY A 100 3.86 8.15 -10.51
N LEU A 101 4.46 8.70 -11.57
CA LEU A 101 3.79 8.85 -12.86
C LEU A 101 3.49 7.49 -13.50
N GLN A 102 4.42 6.53 -13.43
CA GLN A 102 4.18 5.17 -13.93
C GLN A 102 3.02 4.48 -13.19
N GLU A 103 2.91 4.67 -11.88
CA GLU A 103 1.81 4.14 -11.08
C GLU A 103 0.47 4.76 -11.46
N VAL A 104 0.42 6.07 -11.69
CA VAL A 104 -0.78 6.75 -12.20
C VAL A 104 -1.18 6.18 -13.56
N ILE A 105 -0.22 6.01 -14.48
CA ILE A 105 -0.48 5.40 -15.79
C ILE A 105 -1.01 3.98 -15.63
N ARG A 106 -0.42 3.15 -14.77
CA ARG A 106 -0.89 1.77 -14.47
C ARG A 106 -2.29 1.75 -13.89
N SER A 107 -2.63 2.72 -13.03
CA SER A 107 -3.98 2.87 -12.48
C SER A 107 -5.00 3.18 -13.58
N PHE A 108 -4.72 4.08 -14.52
CA PHE A 108 -5.68 4.42 -15.57
C PHE A 108 -5.65 3.49 -16.79
N SER A 109 -4.58 2.71 -16.98
CA SER A 109 -4.40 1.84 -18.14
C SER A 109 -4.29 0.37 -17.75
N LYS A 110 -5.37 -0.39 -18.02
CA LYS A 110 -5.39 -1.85 -17.90
C LYS A 110 -4.23 -2.48 -18.71
N ALA A 111 -3.93 -1.94 -19.88
CA ALA A 111 -2.84 -2.43 -20.73
C ALA A 111 -1.46 -2.22 -20.10
N ALA A 112 -1.22 -1.10 -19.39
CA ALA A 112 0.05 -0.87 -18.70
C ALA A 112 0.20 -1.79 -17.47
N PHE A 113 -0.91 -2.04 -16.76
CA PHE A 113 -0.94 -3.01 -15.66
C PHE A 113 -0.60 -4.42 -16.17
N VAL A 114 -1.22 -4.87 -17.26
CA VAL A 114 -0.95 -6.18 -17.89
C VAL A 114 0.52 -6.30 -18.31
N ARG A 115 1.10 -5.26 -18.93
CA ARG A 115 2.52 -5.28 -19.29
C ARG A 115 3.42 -5.50 -18.07
N SER A 116 3.06 -4.92 -16.93
CA SER A 116 3.84 -5.09 -15.69
C SER A 116 3.68 -6.52 -15.14
N LEU A 117 2.51 -7.16 -15.31
CA LEU A 117 2.31 -8.57 -14.98
C LEU A 117 3.09 -9.51 -15.92
N GLN A 118 3.23 -9.12 -17.19
CA GLN A 118 3.93 -9.91 -18.21
C GLN A 118 5.44 -10.00 -17.98
N GLU A 119 6.02 -9.11 -17.18
CA GLU A 119 7.41 -9.23 -16.69
C GLU A 119 7.59 -10.49 -15.81
N LEU A 120 6.52 -10.95 -15.15
CA LEU A 120 6.50 -12.16 -14.33
C LEU A 120 5.96 -13.37 -15.09
N ILE A 121 4.86 -13.20 -15.83
CA ILE A 121 4.20 -14.25 -16.61
C ILE A 121 3.82 -13.70 -17.99
N PRO A 122 4.65 -13.91 -19.03
CA PRO A 122 4.42 -13.35 -20.38
C PRO A 122 3.10 -13.76 -21.03
N GLU A 123 2.55 -14.92 -20.66
CA GLU A 123 1.31 -15.49 -21.21
C GLU A 123 0.02 -14.77 -20.76
N VAL A 124 0.08 -13.93 -19.72
CA VAL A 124 -1.10 -13.22 -19.21
C VAL A 124 -1.50 -12.10 -20.16
N THR A 125 -2.78 -12.07 -20.53
CA THR A 125 -3.35 -11.02 -21.40
C THR A 125 -4.38 -10.15 -20.67
N ALA A 126 -4.80 -9.06 -21.32
CA ALA A 126 -5.83 -8.18 -20.76
C ALA A 126 -7.19 -8.87 -20.61
N ASP A 127 -7.48 -9.91 -21.41
CA ASP A 127 -8.72 -10.66 -21.33
C ASP A 127 -8.72 -11.70 -20.22
N ASP A 128 -7.55 -12.00 -19.65
CA ASP A 128 -7.38 -13.00 -18.60
C ASP A 128 -7.62 -12.43 -17.20
N ILE A 129 -7.74 -11.10 -17.06
CA ILE A 129 -7.84 -10.43 -15.77
C ILE A 129 -9.18 -9.69 -15.59
N LEU A 130 -9.78 -9.87 -14.43
CA LEU A 130 -11.05 -9.29 -13.98
C LEU A 130 -10.80 -8.24 -12.89
N PRO A 131 -11.56 -7.14 -12.82
CA PRO A 131 -11.42 -6.17 -11.72
C PRO A 131 -11.62 -6.82 -10.36
N ASN A 132 -10.81 -6.43 -9.37
CA ASN A 132 -10.90 -6.91 -7.99
C ASN A 132 -10.88 -5.70 -7.03
N PRO A 133 -11.47 -5.77 -5.81
CA PRO A 133 -11.46 -4.65 -4.88
C PRO A 133 -10.05 -4.17 -4.55
N ALA A 134 -9.90 -2.85 -4.41
CA ALA A 134 -8.65 -2.23 -3.98
C ALA A 134 -8.52 -2.27 -2.46
N GLY A 135 -7.29 -2.13 -1.96
CA GLY A 135 -7.01 -1.81 -0.56
C GLY A 135 -6.42 -0.41 -0.42
N VAL A 136 -6.54 0.21 0.75
CA VAL A 136 -5.87 1.49 1.05
C VAL A 136 -4.92 1.28 2.23
N ARG A 137 -3.65 1.65 2.02
CA ARG A 137 -2.62 1.63 3.06
C ARG A 137 -2.53 3.00 3.71
N ALA A 138 -2.68 3.02 5.04
CA ALA A 138 -2.38 4.17 5.87
C ALA A 138 -0.86 4.22 6.12
N GLN A 139 -0.12 4.92 5.26
CA GLN A 139 1.33 4.97 5.32
C GLN A 139 1.79 6.22 6.05
N ALA A 140 2.55 6.07 7.14
CA ALA A 140 3.18 7.22 7.78
C ALA A 140 4.35 7.75 6.93
N LEU A 141 4.36 9.06 6.73
CA LEU A 141 5.35 9.82 5.99
C LEU A 141 5.93 10.89 6.91
N LYS A 142 7.27 10.96 7.02
CA LYS A 142 7.98 11.94 7.83
C LYS A 142 8.10 13.30 7.15
N ASN A 143 8.44 14.33 7.94
CA ASN A 143 8.59 15.72 7.46
C ASN A 143 9.72 15.91 6.41
N ASP A 144 10.66 14.98 6.33
CA ASP A 144 11.75 14.93 5.34
C ASP A 144 11.38 14.17 4.05
N GLY A 145 10.15 13.65 3.98
CA GLY A 145 9.63 12.85 2.87
C GLY A 145 10.02 11.38 2.91
N ALA A 146 10.63 10.88 3.99
CA ALA A 146 10.88 9.46 4.15
C ALA A 146 9.62 8.70 4.60
N LEU A 147 9.34 7.57 3.96
CA LEU A 147 8.30 6.64 4.42
C LEU A 147 8.78 5.97 5.72
N VAL A 148 7.88 5.85 6.69
CA VAL A 148 8.19 5.06 7.89
C VAL A 148 8.08 3.58 7.53
N GLU A 149 9.22 2.89 7.54
CA GLU A 149 9.31 1.47 7.16
C GLU A 149 8.93 0.52 8.30
N ASP A 150 9.13 0.94 9.56
CA ASP A 150 8.86 0.15 10.77
C ASP A 150 7.58 0.63 11.50
N PHE A 151 7.23 -0.03 12.60
CA PHE A 151 6.12 0.39 13.45
C PHE A 151 6.40 1.74 14.11
N LEU A 152 5.44 2.66 13.99
CA LEU A 152 5.48 3.94 14.70
C LEU A 152 4.53 3.86 15.88
N ILE A 153 5.07 3.54 17.04
CA ILE A 153 4.35 3.46 18.30
C ILE A 153 4.81 4.62 19.17
N VAL A 154 3.88 5.49 19.57
CA VAL A 154 4.20 6.71 20.33
C VAL A 154 3.48 6.69 21.68
N PRO A 155 4.21 6.69 22.82
CA PRO A 155 3.61 6.78 24.14
C PRO A 155 3.07 8.18 24.40
N GLY A 156 1.86 8.25 24.95
CA GLY A 156 1.24 9.44 25.51
C GLY A 156 1.10 9.33 27.03
N PRO A 157 0.59 10.37 27.71
CA PRO A 157 0.46 10.37 29.17
C PRO A 157 -0.35 9.20 29.74
N ASN A 158 -1.43 8.80 29.06
CA ASN A 158 -2.31 7.69 29.44
C ASN A 158 -2.78 6.89 28.21
N SER A 159 -1.94 6.82 27.18
CA SER A 159 -2.29 6.15 25.93
C SER A 159 -1.04 5.67 25.20
N LEU A 160 -1.20 4.68 24.34
CA LEU A 160 -0.20 4.27 23.37
C LEU A 160 -0.82 4.41 21.98
N GLN A 161 -0.17 5.15 21.09
CA GLN A 161 -0.68 5.39 19.74
C GLN A 161 0.10 4.56 18.73
N VAL A 162 -0.60 3.64 18.05
CA VAL A 162 -0.05 2.89 16.91
C VAL A 162 -0.37 3.67 15.64
N LEU A 163 0.62 4.38 15.12
CA LEU A 163 0.46 5.32 14.02
C LEU A 163 0.86 4.73 12.67
N ASN A 164 1.78 3.76 12.65
CA ASN A 164 2.20 3.09 11.44
C ASN A 164 2.33 1.59 11.72
N ALA A 165 1.61 0.77 10.96
CA ALA A 165 1.71 -0.68 10.99
C ALA A 165 1.75 -1.23 9.56
N PRO A 166 2.84 -0.97 8.81
CA PRO A 166 2.94 -1.35 7.42
C PRO A 166 3.14 -2.87 7.29
N SER A 167 3.12 -3.38 6.06
CA SER A 167 3.48 -4.78 5.80
C SER A 167 4.86 -5.08 6.40
N PRO A 168 5.05 -6.21 7.12
CA PRO A 168 4.18 -7.40 7.22
C PRO A 168 3.25 -7.44 8.45
N ALA A 169 2.64 -6.32 8.87
CA ALA A 169 1.83 -6.23 10.11
C ALA A 169 0.76 -7.32 10.29
N ALA A 170 0.09 -7.75 9.22
CA ALA A 170 -0.89 -8.83 9.33
C ALA A 170 -0.25 -10.16 9.79
N THR A 171 0.91 -10.50 9.22
CA THR A 171 1.65 -11.73 9.57
C THR A 171 2.25 -11.63 10.97
N ALA A 172 2.79 -10.46 11.33
CA ALA A 172 3.42 -10.22 12.63
C ALA A 172 2.44 -9.76 13.72
N SER A 173 1.13 -9.82 13.48
CA SER A 173 0.12 -9.18 14.33
C SER A 173 0.14 -9.63 15.80
N LEU A 174 0.42 -10.92 16.06
CA LEU A 174 0.52 -11.45 17.42
C LEU A 174 1.75 -10.91 18.17
N GLU A 175 2.89 -10.82 17.51
CA GLU A 175 4.12 -10.28 18.09
C GLU A 175 4.03 -8.77 18.30
N ILE A 176 3.41 -8.05 17.37
CA ILE A 176 3.09 -6.63 17.53
C ILE A 176 2.18 -6.43 18.74
N GLY A 177 1.15 -7.27 18.88
CA GLY A 177 0.23 -7.23 20.02
C GLY A 177 0.94 -7.44 21.35
N GLN A 178 1.86 -8.41 21.42
CA GLN A 178 2.68 -8.66 22.61
C GLN A 178 3.60 -7.46 22.91
N ALA A 179 4.27 -6.91 21.89
CA ALA A 179 5.15 -5.75 22.04
C ALA A 179 4.40 -4.50 22.51
N ILE A 180 3.16 -4.31 22.06
CA ILE A 180 2.26 -3.25 22.53
C ILE A 180 1.86 -3.50 23.99
N ALA A 181 1.41 -4.72 24.31
CA ALA A 181 0.96 -5.07 25.66
C ALA A 181 2.08 -4.90 26.70
N ALA A 182 3.33 -5.24 26.36
CA ALA A 182 4.49 -5.07 27.23
C ALA A 182 4.82 -3.60 27.56
N GLN A 183 4.36 -2.65 26.75
CA GLN A 183 4.55 -1.21 26.97
C GLN A 183 3.43 -0.57 27.80
N VAL A 184 2.33 -1.30 28.03
CA VAL A 184 1.20 -0.83 28.85
C VAL A 184 1.39 -1.33 30.28
N PRO A 185 1.37 -0.47 31.31
CA PRO A 185 1.44 -0.90 32.70
C PRO A 185 0.32 -1.91 33.03
N ALA A 186 0.62 -2.88 33.89
CA ALA A 186 -0.41 -3.78 34.40
C ALA A 186 -1.53 -2.98 35.11
N LEU A 187 -2.78 -3.36 34.84
CA LEU A 187 -3.98 -2.77 35.44
C LEU A 187 -4.02 -2.98 36.96
#